data_AF-A0A917F6R0-F1
#
_entry.id   AF-A0A917F6R0-F1
#
_cell.length_a   1.000
_cell.length_b   1.000
_cell.length_c   1.000
_cell.angle_alpha   90.00
_cell.angle_beta   90.00
_cell.angle_gamma   90.00
#
_symmetry.space_group_name_H-M   'P 1'
#
loop_
_entity.id
_entity.type
_entity.pdbx_description
1 polymer ?
#
loop_
_entity_poly.entity_id
_entity_poly.type
_entity_poly.pdbx_seq_one_letter_code
_entity_poly.pdbx_strand_id
1 'polypeptide(L)'
;MAADDQRVAPDFSRERDILSTMEVRLPGRRKPDGTVAQDLVVPVRLFLYGPFLRLPAGRYALRFEGDFPAPLQKGHPLLGVEVIAQNRMLRAWRDFTHEELQTGDRTLLFEVPHALSMESGADAPFEFRFTGFGTARFTITGLTLRTASEAELAQAPPMRWRMLGRIRTLPLSGAVGVSPVTVSALKFWRSWSPLFLPAGLHRLDIACDPGRGAGPDEPLLEVSVRTREGGTLGTETFSGAALRDGAGSFLFEVPPDASLDSGVPQKIDIAIRHFRNGALKLKALDITHLPDGVGAAEGVILRSTPRGGTTRKKILIFGNCQGSLVARAFRENPGFSKRFSVKHHFMELPPNLHEQGRRDIEECDLLLIQDIKEWEAYPLRAHVPDDLPTLRYPCVRFASLWPFDAFNGPDDRIARNKDYPNFEFTYFDGLLARLRKDIPDPDARFAAYRDLDVKGVIDPRRLHTFEEKRLLAMDEKFPAGMGAYILENFRRKRVFYTTAHPNGAILGMLMKHLAKELGVRQPFWFSGPLDSLKSLQIPVHPKVASALDVTWAGADARYLVRGEKVRWEDYFRKYISYYG
;
A
#
# COMPACT_ATOMS: atom_id res chain seq x y z
N MET A 1 13.98 34.18 -9.07
CA MET A 1 15.00 33.24 -8.56
C MET A 1 14.95 33.31 -7.03
N ALA A 2 14.15 32.45 -6.41
CA ALA A 2 14.14 32.32 -4.95
C ALA A 2 15.38 31.53 -4.55
N ALA A 3 16.06 31.95 -3.48
CA ALA A 3 17.18 31.21 -2.91
C ALA A 3 16.72 29.77 -2.65
N ASP A 4 17.41 28.84 -3.30
CA ASP A 4 17.21 27.41 -3.11
C ASP A 4 17.67 27.12 -1.68
N ASP A 5 16.70 27.00 -0.77
CA ASP A 5 16.91 26.76 0.64
C ASP A 5 17.55 25.37 0.75
N GLN A 6 18.89 25.34 0.76
CA GLN A 6 19.68 24.11 0.79
C GLN A 6 19.29 23.34 2.05
N ARG A 7 18.37 22.39 1.90
CA ARG A 7 18.00 21.48 2.98
C ARG A 7 19.26 20.73 3.38
N VAL A 8 19.77 21.01 4.57
CA VAL A 8 20.85 20.22 5.16
C VAL A 8 20.36 18.78 5.22
N ALA A 9 21.01 17.90 4.45
CA ALA A 9 20.66 16.49 4.43
C ALA A 9 20.78 15.92 5.85
N PRO A 10 19.84 15.07 6.29
CA PRO A 10 19.94 14.48 7.63
C PRO A 10 21.24 13.70 7.76
N ASP A 11 21.98 13.90 8.84
CA ASP A 11 23.19 13.13 9.14
C ASP A 11 22.79 11.74 9.66
N PHE A 12 22.98 10.71 8.84
CA PHE A 12 22.76 9.30 9.20
C PHE A 12 24.05 8.59 9.64
N SER A 13 25.17 9.31 9.81
CA SER A 13 26.41 8.73 10.36
C SER A 13 26.27 8.30 11.82
N ARG A 14 25.27 8.85 12.52
CA ARG A 14 24.89 8.48 13.90
C ARG A 14 23.58 7.72 13.90
N GLU A 15 23.38 6.89 14.92
CA GLU A 15 22.10 6.22 15.13
C GLU A 15 20.99 7.24 15.37
N ARG A 16 19.95 7.17 14.55
CA ARG A 16 18.76 8.00 14.66
C ARG A 16 17.59 7.14 15.10
N ASP A 17 17.00 7.43 16.26
CA ASP A 17 15.74 6.83 16.67
C ASP A 17 14.60 7.33 15.77
N ILE A 18 13.86 6.39 15.21
CA ILE A 18 12.71 6.64 14.35
C ILE A 18 11.43 5.99 14.91
N LEU A 19 11.47 5.26 16.04
CA LEU A 19 10.30 4.56 16.59
C LEU A 19 9.13 5.50 16.90
N SER A 20 9.42 6.67 17.44
CA SER A 20 8.44 7.70 17.80
C SER A 20 7.70 8.26 16.58
N THR A 21 8.32 8.21 15.40
CA THR A 21 7.78 8.73 14.14
C THR A 21 7.00 7.69 13.33
N MET A 22 7.06 6.42 13.72
CA MET A 22 6.31 5.35 13.05
C MET A 22 4.81 5.48 13.27
N GLU A 23 4.01 5.14 12.27
CA GLU A 23 2.57 4.96 12.41
C GLU A 23 2.23 3.56 12.92
N VAL A 24 1.37 3.49 13.93
CA VAL A 24 0.91 2.23 14.54
C VAL A 24 -0.49 1.92 14.02
N ARG A 25 -0.71 0.70 13.53
CA ARG A 25 -2.04 0.20 13.15
C ARG A 25 -2.50 -0.87 14.10
N LEU A 26 -3.80 -0.90 14.35
CA LEU A 26 -4.40 -2.01 15.08
C LEU A 26 -4.03 -3.36 14.43
N PRO A 27 -3.68 -4.35 15.25
CA PRO A 27 -3.77 -4.38 16.72
C PRO A 27 -2.48 -3.95 17.44
N GLY A 28 -1.52 -3.35 16.74
CA GLY A 28 -0.43 -2.64 17.39
C GLY A 28 -0.97 -1.51 18.26
N ARG A 29 -0.29 -1.23 19.37
CA ARG A 29 -0.62 -0.14 20.29
C ARG A 29 0.64 0.59 20.72
N ARG A 30 0.67 1.91 20.54
CA ARG A 30 1.69 2.77 21.15
C ARG A 30 1.36 2.94 22.63
N LYS A 31 2.30 2.64 23.51
CA LYS A 31 2.19 2.86 24.96
C LYS A 31 2.57 4.31 25.31
N PRO A 32 2.22 4.81 26.52
CA PRO A 32 2.56 6.16 26.94
C PRO A 32 4.06 6.47 26.96
N ASP A 33 4.90 5.45 27.12
CA ASP A 33 6.37 5.55 27.09
C ASP A 33 6.96 5.61 25.66
N GLY A 34 6.11 5.64 24.63
CA GLY A 34 6.52 5.67 23.22
C GLY A 34 6.79 4.28 22.61
N THR A 35 6.88 3.23 23.42
CA THR A 35 7.09 1.85 22.93
C THR A 35 5.88 1.35 22.16
N VAL A 36 6.07 0.34 21.29
CA VAL A 36 4.99 -0.22 20.47
C VAL A 36 4.80 -1.69 20.81
N ALA A 37 3.62 -2.02 21.35
CA ALA A 37 3.25 -3.39 21.62
C ALA A 37 2.41 -4.01 20.50
N GLN A 38 2.65 -5.30 20.27
CA GLN A 38 1.80 -6.19 19.52
C GLN A 38 1.07 -7.06 20.56
N ASP A 39 -0.24 -6.82 20.73
CA ASP A 39 -1.01 -7.39 21.84
C ASP A 39 -1.87 -8.62 21.43
N LEU A 40 -1.92 -8.98 20.14
CA LEU A 40 -2.79 -10.07 19.64
C LEU A 40 -2.00 -11.27 19.13
N VAL A 41 -2.38 -12.48 19.54
CA VAL A 41 -1.81 -13.73 19.05
C VAL A 41 -2.50 -14.17 17.74
N VAL A 42 -2.74 -13.22 16.85
CA VAL A 42 -3.33 -13.43 15.52
C VAL A 42 -2.34 -12.85 14.51
N PRO A 43 -2.10 -13.49 13.36
CA PRO A 43 -1.24 -12.92 12.34
C PRO A 43 -1.76 -11.55 11.88
N VAL A 44 -0.89 -10.55 11.91
CA VAL A 44 -1.19 -9.17 11.50
C VAL A 44 -0.20 -8.76 10.43
N ARG A 45 -0.75 -8.40 9.27
CA ARG A 45 0.03 -7.96 8.10
C ARG A 45 0.92 -6.75 8.38
N LEU A 46 0.42 -5.75 9.10
CA LEU A 46 1.13 -4.49 9.29
C LEU A 46 0.64 -3.84 10.59
N PHE A 47 1.45 -3.87 11.63
CA PHE A 47 1.11 -3.22 12.91
C PHE A 47 1.91 -1.94 13.16
N LEU A 48 3.04 -1.78 12.48
CA LEU A 48 3.93 -0.61 12.59
C LEU A 48 4.53 -0.32 11.21
N TYR A 49 4.47 0.94 10.76
CA TYR A 49 5.00 1.34 9.45
C TYR A 49 5.42 2.81 9.38
N GLY A 50 6.10 3.20 8.32
CA GLY A 50 6.68 4.54 8.18
C GLY A 50 8.00 4.65 8.93
N PRO A 51 8.43 5.86 9.36
CA PRO A 51 8.16 7.06 8.58
C PRO A 51 8.66 6.88 7.14
N PHE A 52 8.17 7.70 6.22
CA PHE A 52 8.73 7.86 4.90
C PHE A 52 9.98 8.75 5.01
N LEU A 53 11.16 8.18 4.78
CA LEU A 53 12.44 8.89 4.86
C LEU A 53 13.06 9.07 3.48
N ARG A 54 13.53 10.28 3.17
CA ARG A 54 14.45 10.49 2.05
C ARG A 54 15.85 10.14 2.52
N LEU A 55 16.50 9.22 1.83
CA LEU A 55 17.82 8.73 2.20
C LEU A 55 18.84 9.11 1.10
N PRO A 56 20.03 9.60 1.47
CA PRO A 56 21.18 9.64 0.59
C PRO A 56 21.51 8.28 -0.03
N ALA A 57 22.16 8.28 -1.18
CA ALA A 57 22.70 7.05 -1.76
C ALA A 57 23.68 6.41 -0.79
N GLY A 58 23.56 5.10 -0.55
CA GLY A 58 24.43 4.42 0.40
C GLY A 58 23.83 3.18 1.01
N ARG A 59 24.50 2.70 2.06
CA ARG A 59 24.17 1.46 2.77
C ARG A 59 23.69 1.81 4.17
N TYR A 60 22.67 1.11 4.63
CA TYR A 60 22.00 1.43 5.88
C TYR A 60 21.73 0.19 6.71
N ALA A 61 21.70 0.39 8.03
CA ALA A 61 21.31 -0.59 9.02
C ALA A 61 20.07 -0.09 9.75
N LEU A 62 18.97 -0.84 9.65
CA LEU A 62 17.79 -0.67 10.47
C LEU A 62 17.88 -1.64 11.64
N ARG A 63 18.06 -1.12 12.85
CA ARG A 63 18.16 -1.92 14.08
C ARG A 63 16.92 -1.70 14.92
N PHE A 64 16.40 -2.77 15.52
CA PHE A 64 15.27 -2.67 16.44
C PHE A 64 15.57 -3.39 17.75
N GLU A 65 14.94 -2.91 18.82
CA GLU A 65 15.09 -3.44 20.16
C GLU A 65 13.71 -3.72 20.75
N GLY A 66 13.63 -4.68 21.65
CA GLY A 66 12.36 -5.07 22.21
C GLY A 66 12.43 -6.24 23.17
N ASP A 67 11.29 -6.47 23.81
CA ASP A 67 11.00 -7.68 24.58
C ASP A 67 10.24 -8.66 23.68
N PHE A 68 10.91 -9.78 23.35
CA PHE A 68 10.45 -10.82 22.45
C PHE A 68 10.36 -12.15 23.21
N PRO A 69 9.26 -12.40 23.94
CA PRO A 69 9.11 -13.62 24.72
C PRO A 69 9.04 -14.87 23.83
N ALA A 70 9.20 -16.03 24.46
CA ALA A 70 9.12 -17.30 23.76
C ALA A 70 7.76 -17.45 23.07
N PRO A 71 7.73 -17.74 21.75
CA PRO A 71 6.48 -17.88 21.00
C PRO A 71 5.81 -19.19 21.36
N LEU A 72 4.49 -19.25 21.18
CA LEU A 72 3.73 -20.50 21.24
C LEU A 72 4.28 -21.52 20.23
N GLN A 73 4.76 -21.02 19.08
CA GLN A 73 5.35 -21.80 18.00
C GLN A 73 6.87 -21.59 17.94
N LYS A 74 7.64 -22.39 18.69
CA LYS A 74 9.12 -22.37 18.63
C LYS A 74 9.64 -22.57 17.19
N GLY A 75 10.72 -21.87 16.84
CA GLY A 75 11.36 -21.93 15.52
C GLY A 75 10.58 -21.25 14.37
N HIS A 76 9.41 -20.67 14.65
CA HIS A 76 8.67 -19.90 13.65
C HIS A 76 8.99 -18.40 13.75
N PRO A 77 8.86 -17.67 12.63
CA PRO A 77 8.92 -16.22 12.62
C PRO A 77 8.01 -15.58 13.68
N LEU A 78 8.54 -14.59 14.38
CA LEU A 78 7.80 -13.74 15.30
C LEU A 78 7.55 -12.37 14.64
N LEU A 79 8.58 -11.82 14.02
CA LEU A 79 8.59 -10.50 13.41
C LEU A 79 9.05 -10.58 11.95
N GLY A 80 8.37 -9.86 11.06
CA GLY A 80 8.82 -9.62 9.68
C GLY A 80 9.10 -8.15 9.48
N VAL A 81 10.18 -7.81 8.78
CA VAL A 81 10.59 -6.43 8.50
C VAL A 81 10.79 -6.27 6.99
N GLU A 82 10.26 -5.18 6.43
CA GLU A 82 10.40 -4.82 5.01
C GLU A 82 10.86 -3.36 4.88
N VAL A 83 11.76 -3.08 3.94
CA VAL A 83 12.20 -1.74 3.54
C VAL A 83 11.78 -1.49 2.10
N ILE A 84 10.88 -0.53 1.89
CA ILE A 84 10.21 -0.31 0.61
C ILE A 84 10.39 1.14 0.19
N ALA A 85 10.92 1.40 -1.01
CA ALA A 85 10.90 2.73 -1.58
C ALA A 85 9.48 3.08 -2.08
N GLN A 86 9.08 4.35 -2.04
CA GLN A 86 7.70 4.79 -2.32
C GLN A 86 7.24 4.44 -3.73
N ASN A 87 8.17 4.31 -4.67
CA ASN A 87 7.95 3.76 -6.01
C ASN A 87 7.70 2.24 -6.03
N ARG A 88 7.44 1.64 -4.86
CA ARG A 88 7.11 0.24 -4.57
C ARG A 88 8.26 -0.74 -4.76
N MET A 89 9.50 -0.28 -4.82
CA MET A 89 10.64 -1.20 -4.88
C MET A 89 10.96 -1.78 -3.51
N LEU A 90 10.97 -3.12 -3.38
CA LEU A 90 11.38 -3.80 -2.15
C LEU A 90 12.91 -3.85 -2.09
N ARG A 91 13.51 -3.19 -1.11
CA ARG A 91 14.97 -3.04 -1.01
C ARG A 91 15.63 -3.99 -0.04
N ALA A 92 14.91 -4.37 1.02
CA ALA A 92 15.30 -5.44 1.90
C ALA A 92 14.09 -6.00 2.63
N TRP A 93 14.17 -7.27 2.99
CA TRP A 93 13.17 -7.91 3.83
C TRP A 93 13.76 -9.12 4.52
N ARG A 94 13.21 -9.43 5.69
CA ARG A 94 13.57 -10.61 6.47
C ARG A 94 12.52 -10.90 7.53
N ASP A 95 12.37 -12.17 7.88
CA ASP A 95 11.78 -12.53 9.17
C ASP A 95 12.80 -12.96 10.23
N PHE A 96 12.38 -12.80 11.48
CA PHE A 96 13.16 -13.08 12.67
C PHE A 96 12.40 -14.07 13.55
N THR A 97 13.05 -15.18 13.90
CA THR A 97 12.55 -16.11 14.93
C THR A 97 12.89 -15.59 16.33
N HIS A 98 12.27 -16.16 17.35
CA HIS A 98 12.59 -15.81 18.73
C HIS A 98 14.07 -16.06 19.07
N GLU A 99 14.64 -17.17 18.62
CA GLU A 99 16.03 -17.53 18.87
C GLU A 99 16.99 -16.47 18.28
N GLU A 100 16.75 -16.02 17.04
CA GLU A 100 17.53 -14.94 16.40
C GLU A 100 17.44 -13.63 17.20
N LEU A 101 16.22 -13.28 17.64
CA LEU A 101 15.97 -12.06 18.42
C LEU A 101 16.63 -12.12 19.80
N GLN A 102 16.78 -13.30 20.41
CA GLN A 102 17.45 -13.50 21.69
C GLN A 102 18.98 -13.48 21.57
N THR A 103 19.53 -14.02 20.47
CA THR A 103 20.99 -13.98 20.20
C THR A 103 21.49 -12.60 19.75
N GLY A 104 20.60 -11.61 19.63
CA GLY A 104 20.93 -10.23 19.26
C GLY A 104 20.86 -9.92 17.77
N ASP A 105 20.37 -10.84 16.94
CA ASP A 105 20.15 -10.60 15.52
C ASP A 105 18.86 -9.79 15.32
N ARG A 106 19.04 -8.46 15.29
CA ARG A 106 17.94 -7.48 15.24
C ARG A 106 18.21 -6.36 14.24
N THR A 107 18.99 -6.69 13.21
CA THR A 107 19.43 -5.72 12.20
C THR A 107 18.96 -6.18 10.82
N LEU A 108 18.40 -5.25 10.06
CA LEU A 108 18.14 -5.39 8.63
C LEU A 108 19.03 -4.42 7.86
N LEU A 109 19.92 -4.98 7.05
CA LEU A 109 20.83 -4.21 6.19
C LEU A 109 20.22 -4.03 4.81
N PHE A 110 20.39 -2.84 4.22
CA PHE A 110 19.86 -2.54 2.90
C PHE A 110 20.67 -1.47 2.17
N GLU A 111 20.49 -1.41 0.84
CA GLU A 111 21.13 -0.42 -0.03
C GLU A 111 20.10 0.51 -0.66
N VAL A 112 20.42 1.81 -0.61
CA VAL A 112 19.75 2.90 -1.32
C VAL A 112 20.57 3.22 -2.57
N PRO A 113 20.16 2.75 -3.76
CA PRO A 113 20.86 3.07 -4.99
C PRO A 113 20.66 4.54 -5.34
N HIS A 114 21.62 5.12 -6.08
CA HIS A 114 21.54 6.52 -6.50
C HIS A 114 20.21 6.87 -7.18
N ALA A 115 19.67 5.99 -8.04
CA ALA A 115 18.39 6.22 -8.72
C ALA A 115 17.17 6.40 -7.80
N LEU A 116 17.25 6.00 -6.52
CA LEU A 116 16.19 6.16 -5.52
C LEU A 116 16.55 7.19 -4.44
N SER A 117 17.78 7.71 -4.47
CA SER A 117 18.29 8.57 -3.42
C SER A 117 17.85 10.01 -3.58
N MET A 118 18.03 10.78 -2.51
CA MET A 118 17.66 12.20 -2.51
C MET A 118 18.46 13.06 -3.49
N GLU A 119 19.66 12.62 -3.89
CA GLU A 119 20.55 13.30 -4.84
C GLU A 119 20.10 13.17 -6.31
N SER A 120 19.30 12.17 -6.65
CA SER A 120 18.91 11.89 -8.04
C SER A 120 17.92 12.89 -8.65
N GLY A 121 17.24 13.69 -7.82
CA GLY A 121 16.09 14.49 -8.22
C GLY A 121 14.82 13.66 -8.51
N ALA A 122 14.91 12.33 -8.53
CA ALA A 122 13.81 11.38 -8.62
C ALA A 122 13.64 10.62 -7.29
N ASP A 123 13.85 11.33 -6.17
CA ASP A 123 13.93 10.72 -4.85
C ASP A 123 12.67 9.92 -4.50
N ALA A 124 12.88 8.70 -4.02
CA ALA A 124 11.81 7.83 -3.57
C ALA A 124 11.90 7.68 -2.05
N PRO A 125 10.99 8.27 -1.27
CA PRO A 125 10.96 8.08 0.18
C PRO A 125 10.86 6.60 0.57
N PHE A 126 11.60 6.19 1.59
CA PHE A 126 11.68 4.83 2.09
C PHE A 126 10.73 4.64 3.25
N GLU A 127 9.89 3.63 3.18
CA GLU A 127 8.96 3.18 4.21
C GLU A 127 9.49 1.89 4.85
N PHE A 128 9.46 1.83 6.17
CA PHE A 128 9.75 0.61 6.92
C PHE A 128 8.42 -0.03 7.33
N ARG A 129 8.30 -1.36 7.23
CA ARG A 129 7.07 -2.08 7.61
C ARG A 129 7.40 -3.24 8.51
N PHE A 130 6.59 -3.39 9.55
CA PHE A 130 6.69 -4.48 10.50
C PHE A 130 5.41 -5.33 10.51
N THR A 131 5.61 -6.62 10.29
CA THR A 131 4.58 -7.67 10.30
C THR A 131 4.72 -8.46 11.60
N GLY A 132 3.63 -8.66 12.33
CA GLY A 132 3.60 -9.57 13.48
C GLY A 132 2.97 -10.89 13.05
N PHE A 133 3.68 -12.01 13.20
CA PHE A 133 3.15 -13.31 12.74
C PHE A 133 2.15 -13.94 13.71
N GLY A 134 1.85 -13.29 14.84
CA GLY A 134 0.85 -13.76 15.80
C GLY A 134 1.29 -15.00 16.58
N THR A 135 2.59 -15.25 16.67
CA THR A 135 3.15 -16.39 17.41
C THR A 135 3.44 -16.07 18.88
N ALA A 136 3.58 -14.79 19.21
CA ALA A 136 3.74 -14.26 20.57
C ALA A 136 3.25 -12.80 20.63
N ARG A 137 2.96 -12.32 21.84
CA ARG A 137 2.87 -10.88 22.13
C ARG A 137 4.28 -10.36 22.36
N PHE A 138 4.60 -9.17 21.87
CA PHE A 138 5.94 -8.59 22.04
C PHE A 138 5.86 -7.06 22.07
N THR A 139 6.92 -6.42 22.56
CA THR A 139 7.04 -4.95 22.58
C THR A 139 8.32 -4.53 21.88
N ILE A 140 8.22 -3.63 20.89
CA ILE A 140 9.37 -2.92 20.31
C ILE A 140 9.63 -1.68 21.18
N THR A 141 10.82 -1.62 21.76
CA THR A 141 11.27 -0.54 22.66
C THR A 141 12.18 0.48 21.99
N GLY A 142 12.81 0.11 20.87
CA GLY A 142 13.66 1.02 20.09
C GLY A 142 13.68 0.65 18.61
N LEU A 143 13.87 1.65 17.75
CA LEU A 143 14.06 1.47 16.32
C LEU A 143 15.01 2.54 15.80
N THR A 144 16.24 2.17 15.46
CA THR A 144 17.27 3.08 15.00
C THR A 144 17.67 2.84 13.55
N LEU A 145 18.03 3.91 12.85
CA LEU A 145 18.57 3.89 11.50
C LEU A 145 19.93 4.59 11.48
N ARG A 146 20.92 3.97 10.84
CA ARG A 146 22.25 4.57 10.58
C ARG A 146 22.82 4.10 9.24
N THR A 147 23.88 4.75 8.78
CA THR A 147 24.71 4.22 7.70
C THR A 147 25.41 2.93 8.15
N ALA A 148 25.59 2.03 7.19
CA ALA A 148 26.28 0.76 7.35
C ALA A 148 27.58 0.75 6.53
N SER A 149 28.59 0.07 7.04
CA SER A 149 29.83 -0.18 6.32
C SER A 149 29.65 -1.23 5.22
N GLU A 150 30.60 -1.29 4.30
CA GLU A 150 30.65 -2.34 3.28
C GLU A 150 30.77 -3.75 3.87
N ALA A 151 31.60 -3.88 4.91
CA ALA A 151 31.86 -5.15 5.57
C ALA A 151 30.58 -5.70 6.24
N GLU A 152 29.78 -4.83 6.86
CA GLU A 152 28.48 -5.22 7.43
C GLU A 152 27.55 -5.76 6.33
N LEU A 153 27.43 -5.05 5.19
CA LEU A 153 26.55 -5.47 4.11
C LEU A 153 27.02 -6.78 3.45
N ALA A 154 28.33 -6.99 3.31
CA ALA A 154 28.89 -8.24 2.79
C ALA A 154 28.61 -9.45 3.71
N GLN A 155 28.41 -9.19 5.01
CA GLN A 155 28.03 -10.19 6.00
C GLN A 155 26.51 -10.27 6.22
N ALA A 156 25.72 -9.51 5.45
CA ALA A 156 24.28 -9.50 5.61
C ALA A 156 23.71 -10.91 5.35
N PRO A 157 22.86 -11.42 6.24
CA PRO A 157 22.18 -12.68 6.00
C PRO A 157 21.27 -12.54 4.77
N PRO A 158 21.04 -13.64 4.03
CA PRO A 158 20.22 -13.61 2.83
C PRO A 158 18.79 -13.17 3.15
N MET A 159 18.18 -12.44 2.21
CA MET A 159 16.79 -12.01 2.31
C MET A 159 15.87 -13.23 2.20
N ARG A 160 15.28 -13.61 3.34
CA ARG A 160 14.55 -14.87 3.48
C ARG A 160 13.18 -14.68 4.14
N TRP A 161 12.20 -15.40 3.60
CA TRP A 161 10.92 -15.64 4.25
C TRP A 161 10.75 -17.12 4.61
N ARG A 162 10.54 -17.43 5.88
CA ARG A 162 10.17 -18.75 6.39
C ARG A 162 8.66 -18.90 6.38
N MET A 163 8.15 -19.62 5.40
CA MET A 163 6.74 -19.67 5.07
C MET A 163 5.94 -20.65 5.92
N LEU A 164 6.58 -21.61 6.59
CA LEU A 164 5.88 -22.67 7.33
C LEU A 164 4.97 -22.12 8.45
N GLY A 165 5.38 -21.05 9.14
CA GLY A 165 4.55 -20.40 10.16
C GLY A 165 3.34 -19.67 9.58
N ARG A 166 3.46 -19.15 8.36
CA ARG A 166 2.40 -18.41 7.65
C ARG A 166 1.29 -19.32 7.10
N ILE A 167 1.54 -20.63 7.07
CA ILE A 167 0.67 -21.66 6.50
C ILE A 167 -0.27 -22.26 7.56
N ARG A 168 0.07 -22.16 8.85
CA ARG A 168 -0.69 -22.79 9.93
C ARG A 168 -1.90 -21.93 10.32
N THR A 169 -3.05 -22.58 10.48
CA THR A 169 -4.25 -21.97 11.07
C THR A 169 -4.25 -22.04 12.60
N LEU A 170 -3.48 -22.98 13.19
CA LEU A 170 -3.39 -23.21 14.63
C LEU A 170 -1.95 -23.02 15.14
N PRO A 171 -1.76 -22.47 16.35
CA PRO A 171 -0.46 -22.16 16.94
C PRO A 171 0.30 -23.39 17.46
N LEU A 172 0.32 -24.50 16.71
CA LEU A 172 1.15 -25.67 17.06
C LEU A 172 2.61 -25.38 16.73
N SER A 173 3.55 -25.93 17.49
CA SER A 173 5.00 -25.79 17.25
C SER A 173 5.54 -26.87 16.29
N GLY A 174 6.76 -26.67 15.77
CA GLY A 174 7.52 -27.70 15.06
C GLY A 174 7.13 -27.94 13.59
N ALA A 175 7.35 -29.16 13.10
CA ALA A 175 7.14 -29.53 11.70
C ALA A 175 5.67 -29.85 11.36
N VAL A 176 5.26 -29.66 10.10
CA VAL A 176 3.90 -29.87 9.60
C VAL A 176 3.78 -31.27 9.01
N GLY A 177 2.90 -32.10 9.56
CA GLY A 177 2.55 -33.40 8.97
C GLY A 177 1.65 -33.23 7.75
N VAL A 178 2.14 -33.60 6.58
CA VAL A 178 1.40 -33.67 5.32
C VAL A 178 1.11 -35.15 5.06
N SER A 179 -0.17 -35.51 5.07
CA SER A 179 -0.64 -36.87 4.84
C SER A 179 -1.96 -36.86 4.08
N PRO A 180 -2.40 -38.00 3.50
CA PRO A 180 -3.69 -38.09 2.83
C PRO A 180 -4.88 -37.61 3.66
N VAL A 181 -4.77 -37.73 4.99
CA VAL A 181 -5.82 -37.41 5.97
C VAL A 181 -5.70 -35.97 6.49
N THR A 182 -4.49 -35.40 6.54
CA THR A 182 -4.27 -34.03 7.06
C THR A 182 -4.35 -32.93 5.99
N VAL A 183 -4.20 -33.28 4.72
CA VAL A 183 -4.22 -32.32 3.59
C VAL A 183 -5.60 -31.66 3.39
N SER A 184 -6.67 -32.24 3.92
CA SER A 184 -8.01 -31.63 3.90
C SER A 184 -8.19 -30.44 4.86
N ALA A 185 -7.34 -30.31 5.88
CA ALA A 185 -7.44 -29.25 6.90
C ALA A 185 -6.41 -28.10 6.73
N LEU A 186 -5.30 -28.34 6.03
CA LEU A 186 -4.40 -27.26 5.62
C LEU A 186 -4.98 -26.59 4.37
N LYS A 187 -5.94 -25.68 4.55
CA LYS A 187 -6.36 -24.79 3.47
C LYS A 187 -5.21 -23.80 3.18
N PHE A 188 -4.22 -24.23 2.42
CA PHE A 188 -3.07 -23.45 1.92
C PHE A 188 -3.48 -22.25 1.07
N TRP A 189 -4.76 -22.05 0.79
CA TRP A 189 -5.16 -21.26 -0.37
C TRP A 189 -5.11 -19.74 -0.16
N ARG A 190 -4.86 -19.26 1.07
CA ARG A 190 -4.65 -17.83 1.35
C ARG A 190 -3.73 -17.70 2.56
N SER A 191 -2.47 -17.32 2.35
CA SER A 191 -1.65 -16.89 3.48
C SER A 191 -2.35 -15.74 4.21
N TRP A 192 -2.37 -15.79 5.55
CA TRP A 192 -2.98 -14.75 6.38
C TRP A 192 -2.30 -13.40 6.19
N SER A 193 -1.00 -13.42 5.90
CA SER A 193 -0.24 -12.25 5.46
C SER A 193 0.09 -12.38 3.97
N PRO A 194 -0.46 -11.51 3.10
CA PRO A 194 -0.11 -11.52 1.69
C PRO A 194 1.41 -11.49 1.50
N LEU A 195 1.94 -12.41 0.68
CA LEU A 195 3.34 -12.41 0.28
C LEU A 195 3.50 -11.55 -0.97
N PHE A 196 4.51 -10.68 -0.95
CA PHE A 196 4.99 -9.95 -2.11
C PHE A 196 6.48 -10.21 -2.22
N LEU A 197 6.97 -10.37 -3.44
CA LEU A 197 8.38 -10.58 -3.74
C LEU A 197 8.82 -9.52 -4.76
N PRO A 198 10.08 -9.06 -4.73
CA PRO A 198 10.62 -8.25 -5.80
C PRO A 198 10.79 -9.10 -7.06
N ALA A 199 10.99 -8.41 -8.19
CA ALA A 199 11.28 -9.06 -9.44
C ALA A 199 12.61 -9.82 -9.35
N GLY A 200 12.77 -10.84 -10.17
CA GLY A 200 14.01 -11.60 -10.26
C GLY A 200 13.87 -13.04 -9.80
N LEU A 201 15.02 -13.68 -9.58
CA LEU A 201 15.12 -15.10 -9.33
C LEU A 201 15.06 -15.42 -7.84
N HIS A 202 14.23 -16.38 -7.48
CA HIS A 202 14.04 -16.85 -6.12
C HIS A 202 14.29 -18.34 -6.05
N ARG A 203 14.75 -18.81 -4.89
CA ARG A 203 14.82 -20.23 -4.54
C ARG A 203 13.81 -20.53 -3.45
N LEU A 204 13.06 -21.61 -3.64
CA LEU A 204 12.23 -22.21 -2.60
C LEU A 204 12.93 -23.46 -2.07
N ASP A 205 13.27 -23.45 -0.79
CA ASP A 205 13.94 -24.56 -0.08
C ASP A 205 12.94 -25.27 0.83
N ILE A 206 12.96 -26.60 0.82
CA ILE A 206 12.12 -27.50 1.62
C ILE A 206 13.04 -28.35 2.48
N ALA A 207 12.76 -28.41 3.79
CA ALA A 207 13.33 -29.42 4.66
C ALA A 207 12.20 -30.31 5.19
N CYS A 208 12.40 -31.63 5.21
CA CYS A 208 11.36 -32.58 5.58
C CYS A 208 11.91 -33.90 6.14
N ASP A 209 11.06 -34.66 6.81
CA ASP A 209 11.28 -36.10 7.04
C ASP A 209 10.31 -36.88 6.14
N PRO A 210 10.79 -37.66 5.16
CA PRO A 210 9.95 -38.63 4.47
C PRO A 210 9.58 -39.75 5.44
N GLY A 211 8.29 -39.97 5.62
CA GLY A 211 7.75 -41.10 6.37
C GLY A 211 7.80 -42.40 5.57
N ARG A 212 7.38 -43.51 6.19
CA ARG A 212 7.29 -44.82 5.51
C ARG A 212 6.25 -44.76 4.38
N GLY A 213 6.55 -45.43 3.27
CA GLY A 213 5.56 -45.78 2.24
C GLY A 213 5.76 -45.16 0.85
N ALA A 214 6.63 -44.16 0.67
CA ALA A 214 6.86 -43.56 -0.65
C ALA A 214 7.78 -44.44 -1.50
N GLY A 215 7.29 -44.91 -2.66
CA GLY A 215 8.15 -45.46 -3.70
C GLY A 215 9.20 -44.42 -4.13
N PRO A 216 10.42 -44.82 -4.49
CA PRO A 216 11.50 -43.88 -4.83
C PRO A 216 11.13 -42.97 -6.02
N ASP A 217 10.49 -43.53 -7.04
CA ASP A 217 10.16 -42.78 -8.26
C ASP A 217 8.74 -42.20 -8.24
N GLU A 218 7.97 -42.47 -7.18
CA GLU A 218 6.60 -41.98 -7.07
C GLU A 218 6.60 -40.52 -6.61
N PRO A 219 5.74 -39.66 -7.22
CA PRO A 219 5.59 -38.29 -6.78
C PRO A 219 5.02 -38.29 -5.36
N LEU A 220 5.63 -37.51 -4.47
CA LEU A 220 5.23 -37.39 -3.07
C LEU A 220 4.62 -36.01 -2.78
N LEU A 221 5.28 -34.96 -3.28
CA LEU A 221 4.93 -33.57 -3.03
C LEU A 221 5.06 -32.74 -4.31
N GLU A 222 4.07 -31.91 -4.60
CA GLU A 222 4.18 -30.82 -5.58
C GLU A 222 4.07 -29.49 -4.85
N VAL A 223 4.97 -28.57 -5.16
CA VAL A 223 4.94 -27.20 -4.63
C VAL A 223 4.83 -26.24 -5.82
N SER A 224 3.83 -25.36 -5.78
CA SER A 224 3.66 -24.32 -6.78
C SER A 224 3.71 -22.94 -6.14
N VAL A 225 4.46 -22.03 -6.75
CA VAL A 225 4.41 -20.60 -6.47
C VAL A 225 3.54 -19.94 -7.54
N ARG A 226 2.51 -19.21 -7.12
CA ARG A 226 1.50 -18.64 -8.02
C ARG A 226 1.17 -17.22 -7.61
N THR A 227 0.80 -16.37 -8.55
CA THR A 227 0.08 -15.15 -8.24
C THR A 227 -1.34 -15.52 -7.83
N ARG A 228 -1.96 -14.72 -6.97
CA ARG A 228 -3.32 -14.94 -6.48
C ARG A 228 -4.38 -14.86 -7.58
N GLU A 229 -4.02 -14.26 -8.71
CA GLU A 229 -4.85 -14.21 -9.92
C GLU A 229 -4.72 -15.48 -10.77
N GLY A 230 -3.88 -16.43 -10.35
CA GLY A 230 -3.73 -17.75 -10.97
C GLY A 230 -2.50 -17.88 -11.88
N GLY A 231 -1.67 -16.84 -12.02
CA GLY A 231 -0.43 -16.93 -12.80
C GLY A 231 0.58 -17.85 -12.11
N THR A 232 1.13 -18.85 -12.79
CA THR A 232 2.13 -19.75 -12.20
C THR A 232 3.53 -19.14 -12.37
N LEU A 233 4.22 -18.92 -11.24
CA LEU A 233 5.59 -18.41 -11.20
C LEU A 233 6.62 -19.55 -11.22
N GLY A 234 6.26 -20.69 -10.62
CA GLY A 234 7.06 -21.92 -10.65
C GLY A 234 6.29 -23.10 -10.08
N THR A 235 6.63 -24.31 -10.49
CA THR A 235 6.07 -25.54 -9.91
C THR A 235 7.11 -26.65 -10.01
N GLU A 236 7.30 -27.38 -8.91
CA GLU A 236 8.19 -28.53 -8.83
C GLU A 236 7.47 -29.72 -8.20
N THR A 237 7.74 -30.93 -8.72
CA THR A 237 7.23 -32.18 -8.18
C THR A 237 8.38 -33.02 -7.67
N PHE A 238 8.39 -33.26 -6.36
CA PHE A 238 9.39 -34.05 -5.67
C PHE A 238 8.91 -35.49 -5.50
N SER A 239 9.74 -36.44 -5.98
CA SER A 239 9.55 -37.87 -5.72
C SER A 239 10.03 -38.27 -4.32
N GLY A 240 9.71 -39.50 -3.91
CA GLY A 240 10.25 -40.08 -2.67
C GLY A 240 11.79 -40.13 -2.65
N ALA A 241 12.43 -40.39 -3.80
CA ALA A 241 13.87 -40.35 -3.94
C ALA A 241 14.43 -38.93 -3.82
N ALA A 242 13.78 -37.93 -4.45
CA ALA A 242 14.21 -36.54 -4.40
C ALA A 242 14.20 -35.95 -2.98
N LEU A 243 13.32 -36.43 -2.10
CA LEU A 243 13.23 -35.98 -0.70
C LEU A 243 13.86 -36.95 0.29
N ARG A 244 14.54 -38.00 -0.17
CA ARG A 244 15.10 -39.06 0.71
C ARG A 244 16.10 -38.49 1.70
N ASP A 245 16.92 -37.53 1.25
CA ASP A 245 17.94 -36.87 2.06
C ASP A 245 17.34 -35.77 2.97
N GLY A 246 16.02 -35.65 3.00
CA GLY A 246 15.29 -34.73 3.86
C GLY A 246 15.29 -33.28 3.39
N ALA A 247 15.71 -33.00 2.16
CA ALA A 247 15.70 -31.68 1.57
C ALA A 247 15.26 -31.71 0.10
N GLY A 248 14.72 -30.60 -0.38
CA GLY A 248 14.44 -30.37 -1.79
C GLY A 248 14.44 -28.87 -2.07
N SER A 249 14.75 -28.46 -3.28
CA SER A 249 14.70 -27.05 -3.67
C SER A 249 14.36 -26.89 -5.15
N PHE A 250 13.80 -25.73 -5.49
CA PHE A 250 13.64 -25.33 -6.89
C PHE A 250 13.69 -23.82 -7.05
N LEU A 251 14.00 -23.39 -8.28
CA LEU A 251 14.07 -21.98 -8.66
C LEU A 251 12.76 -21.54 -9.32
N PHE A 252 12.37 -20.30 -9.09
CA PHE A 252 11.26 -19.65 -9.78
C PHE A 252 11.56 -18.18 -10.00
N GLU A 253 10.97 -17.59 -11.04
CA GLU A 253 11.15 -16.18 -11.35
C GLU A 253 9.87 -15.40 -11.03
N VAL A 254 10.03 -14.25 -10.38
CA VAL A 254 8.95 -13.28 -10.21
C VAL A 254 9.14 -12.22 -11.29
N PRO A 255 8.27 -12.16 -12.31
CA PRO A 255 8.42 -11.17 -13.35
C PRO A 255 8.09 -9.77 -12.82
N PRO A 256 8.61 -8.70 -13.45
CA PRO A 256 8.38 -7.33 -13.03
C PRO A 256 6.90 -6.93 -12.89
N ASP A 257 5.98 -7.53 -13.65
CA ASP A 257 4.54 -7.23 -13.61
C ASP A 257 3.79 -7.99 -12.49
N ALA A 258 4.42 -8.99 -11.88
CA ALA A 258 3.92 -9.66 -10.68
C ALA A 258 4.59 -9.14 -9.40
N SER A 259 5.75 -8.51 -9.52
CA SER A 259 6.56 -8.09 -8.38
C SER A 259 6.02 -6.86 -7.66
N LEU A 260 6.58 -6.57 -6.48
CA LEU A 260 6.35 -5.32 -5.75
C LEU A 260 6.70 -4.09 -6.62
N ASP A 261 7.70 -4.22 -7.49
CA ASP A 261 8.25 -3.14 -8.30
C ASP A 261 7.29 -2.69 -9.42
N SER A 262 6.23 -3.45 -9.72
CA SER A 262 5.19 -3.10 -10.72
C SER A 262 4.32 -1.89 -10.35
N GLY A 263 4.42 -1.36 -9.13
CA GLY A 263 3.48 -0.36 -8.60
C GLY A 263 2.11 -0.92 -8.17
N VAL A 264 1.67 -2.04 -8.77
CA VAL A 264 0.47 -2.80 -8.39
C VAL A 264 0.84 -4.26 -8.09
N PRO A 265 1.57 -4.53 -6.99
CA PRO A 265 2.05 -5.86 -6.67
C PRO A 265 0.97 -6.94 -6.72
N GLN A 266 1.28 -8.05 -7.37
CA GLN A 266 0.43 -9.23 -7.26
C GLN A 266 0.74 -9.96 -5.96
N LYS A 267 -0.31 -10.41 -5.28
CA LYS A 267 -0.15 -11.27 -4.11
C LYS A 267 0.36 -12.62 -4.59
N ILE A 268 1.36 -13.15 -3.93
CA ILE A 268 1.92 -14.47 -4.22
C ILE A 268 1.37 -15.47 -3.20
N ASP A 269 0.91 -16.61 -3.69
CA ASP A 269 0.43 -17.74 -2.92
C ASP A 269 1.33 -18.95 -3.20
N ILE A 270 1.58 -19.75 -2.15
CA ILE A 270 2.30 -21.02 -2.27
C ILE A 270 1.28 -22.14 -2.07
N ALA A 271 1.11 -22.95 -3.10
CA ALA A 271 0.25 -24.13 -3.06
C ALA A 271 1.10 -25.37 -2.87
N ILE A 272 0.66 -26.27 -1.97
CA ILE A 272 1.27 -27.56 -1.76
C ILE A 272 0.23 -28.63 -2.08
N ARG A 273 0.58 -29.56 -2.97
CA ARG A 273 -0.22 -30.74 -3.30
C ARG A 273 0.54 -31.98 -2.84
N HIS A 274 -0.14 -32.85 -2.12
CA HIS A 274 0.42 -34.12 -1.67
C HIS A 274 -0.26 -35.27 -2.41
N PHE A 275 0.52 -36.18 -2.99
CA PHE A 275 0.02 -37.22 -3.88
C PHE A 275 -0.55 -38.46 -3.18
N ARG A 276 -0.49 -38.49 -1.84
CA ARG A 276 -1.01 -39.56 -0.98
C ARG A 276 -0.22 -40.88 -1.04
N ASN A 277 0.98 -40.86 -1.62
CA ASN A 277 1.86 -42.03 -1.75
C ASN A 277 2.81 -42.22 -0.55
N GLY A 278 2.72 -41.40 0.50
CA GLY A 278 3.55 -41.52 1.69
C GLY A 278 3.12 -40.55 2.79
N ALA A 279 3.77 -40.60 3.95
CA ALA A 279 3.67 -39.53 4.94
C ALA A 279 4.86 -38.58 4.78
N LEU A 280 4.67 -37.29 4.98
CA LEU A 280 5.75 -36.31 4.92
C LEU A 280 5.65 -35.36 6.12
N LYS A 281 6.76 -35.06 6.77
CA LYS A 281 6.80 -34.08 7.86
C LYS A 281 7.68 -32.89 7.44
N LEU A 282 7.05 -31.80 7.02
CA LEU A 282 7.74 -30.57 6.59
C LEU A 282 8.33 -29.81 7.77
N LYS A 283 9.65 -29.73 7.85
CA LYS A 283 10.41 -28.98 8.87
C LYS A 283 10.61 -27.52 8.50
N ALA A 284 10.81 -27.22 7.21
CA ALA A 284 11.01 -25.86 6.71
C ALA A 284 10.41 -25.68 5.32
N LEU A 285 10.08 -24.44 4.99
CA LEU A 285 9.63 -24.00 3.67
C LEU A 285 10.07 -22.54 3.54
N ASP A 286 11.21 -22.32 2.92
CA ASP A 286 11.91 -21.03 2.93
C ASP A 286 11.98 -20.48 1.50
N ILE A 287 11.69 -19.18 1.34
CA ILE A 287 11.93 -18.46 0.08
C ILE A 287 13.13 -17.55 0.28
N THR A 288 14.11 -17.67 -0.59
CA THR A 288 15.31 -16.83 -0.61
C THR A 288 15.42 -16.12 -1.96
N HIS A 289 15.63 -14.81 -1.94
CA HIS A 289 15.94 -14.08 -3.17
C HIS A 289 17.41 -14.25 -3.53
N LEU A 290 17.67 -14.54 -4.80
CA LEU A 290 19.01 -14.70 -5.31
C LEU A 290 19.50 -13.36 -5.89
N PRO A 291 20.77 -12.98 -5.67
CA PRO A 291 21.34 -11.78 -6.29
C PRO A 291 21.21 -11.80 -7.81
N ASP A 292 21.13 -10.60 -8.41
CA ASP A 292 21.18 -10.44 -9.86
C ASP A 292 22.44 -11.10 -10.44
N GLY A 293 22.31 -11.73 -11.60
CA GLY A 293 23.42 -12.41 -12.28
C GLY A 293 23.68 -13.85 -11.81
N VAL A 294 22.99 -14.34 -10.77
CA VAL A 294 22.89 -15.78 -10.52
C VAL A 294 21.99 -16.36 -11.63
N GLY A 295 22.61 -16.82 -12.72
CA GLY A 295 21.90 -17.45 -13.82
C GLY A 295 21.05 -18.62 -13.32
N ALA A 296 19.93 -18.87 -13.99
CA ALA A 296 19.21 -20.13 -13.80
C ALA A 296 20.25 -21.25 -13.99
N ALA A 297 20.46 -22.08 -12.96
CA ALA A 297 21.44 -23.17 -13.03
C ALA A 297 21.20 -23.97 -14.31
N GLU A 298 22.26 -24.40 -14.99
CA GLU A 298 22.14 -25.23 -16.21
C GLU A 298 21.15 -26.39 -15.93
N GLY A 299 20.04 -26.42 -16.66
CA GLY A 299 18.97 -27.40 -16.49
C GLY A 299 17.68 -26.89 -15.84
N VAL A 300 17.65 -25.68 -15.25
CA VAL A 300 16.40 -25.03 -14.86
C VAL A 300 15.75 -24.46 -16.11
N ILE A 301 15.01 -25.31 -16.81
CA ILE A 301 14.09 -24.86 -17.86
C ILE A 301 12.99 -24.10 -17.13
N LEU A 302 13.13 -22.77 -17.05
CA LEU A 302 12.01 -21.88 -16.83
C LEU A 302 11.04 -22.14 -17.97
N ARG A 303 10.14 -23.10 -17.77
CA ARG A 303 9.00 -23.28 -18.65
C ARG A 303 8.25 -21.98 -18.52
N SER A 304 8.43 -21.07 -19.48
CA SER A 304 7.50 -19.99 -19.71
C SER A 304 6.17 -20.70 -19.83
N THR A 305 5.37 -20.63 -18.76
CA THR A 305 4.01 -21.11 -18.87
C THR A 305 3.47 -20.29 -20.03
N PRO A 306 2.97 -20.93 -21.10
CA PRO A 306 2.35 -20.18 -22.18
C PRO A 306 1.38 -19.26 -21.46
N ARG A 307 1.57 -17.94 -21.58
CA ARG A 307 0.70 -16.93 -20.99
C ARG A 307 -0.68 -17.34 -21.47
N GLY A 308 -1.40 -18.10 -20.66
CA GLY A 308 -2.60 -18.78 -21.10
C GLY A 308 -3.52 -17.63 -21.44
N GLY A 309 -3.72 -17.40 -22.74
CA GLY A 309 -4.32 -16.18 -23.26
C GLY A 309 -5.61 -15.98 -22.51
N THR A 310 -5.60 -15.10 -21.50
CA THR A 310 -6.77 -14.99 -20.64
C THR A 310 -7.83 -14.43 -21.55
N THR A 311 -8.97 -15.10 -21.69
CA THR A 311 -10.10 -14.58 -22.48
C THR A 311 -10.69 -13.29 -21.91
N ARG A 312 -10.14 -12.80 -20.79
CA ARG A 312 -10.48 -11.55 -20.13
C ARG A 312 -9.88 -10.38 -20.89
N LYS A 313 -10.71 -9.36 -21.13
CA LYS A 313 -10.24 -8.08 -21.67
C LYS A 313 -9.40 -7.35 -20.62
N LYS A 314 -8.27 -6.80 -20.99
CA LYS A 314 -7.39 -6.00 -20.15
C LYS A 314 -7.86 -4.55 -20.15
N ILE A 315 -8.22 -4.04 -18.99
CA ILE A 315 -8.58 -2.64 -18.75
C ILE A 315 -7.44 -1.95 -18.02
N LEU A 316 -6.99 -0.82 -18.54
CA LEU A 316 -6.09 0.09 -17.83
C LEU A 316 -6.85 1.34 -17.41
N ILE A 317 -6.89 1.60 -16.10
CA ILE A 317 -7.57 2.75 -15.51
C ILE A 317 -6.55 3.83 -15.16
N PHE A 318 -6.76 5.02 -15.68
CA PHE A 318 -6.07 6.25 -15.32
C PHE A 318 -6.95 7.11 -14.43
N GLY A 319 -6.42 7.54 -13.28
CA GLY A 319 -7.11 8.45 -12.39
C GLY A 319 -6.41 8.62 -11.05
N ASN A 320 -6.95 9.53 -10.24
CA ASN A 320 -6.50 9.81 -8.89
C ASN A 320 -6.90 8.69 -7.90
N CYS A 321 -7.01 9.01 -6.60
CA CYS A 321 -7.47 8.09 -5.58
C CYS A 321 -8.82 7.41 -5.90
N GLN A 322 -9.72 8.08 -6.64
CA GLN A 322 -11.00 7.50 -7.08
C GLN A 322 -10.78 6.40 -8.13
N GLY A 323 -9.87 6.60 -9.09
CA GLY A 323 -9.53 5.59 -10.09
C GLY A 323 -8.98 4.31 -9.46
N SER A 324 -8.18 4.44 -8.40
CA SER A 324 -7.68 3.29 -7.63
C SER A 324 -8.82 2.50 -6.97
N LEU A 325 -9.85 3.18 -6.44
CA LEU A 325 -11.02 2.54 -5.87
C LEU A 325 -11.89 1.86 -6.93
N VAL A 326 -12.07 2.49 -8.10
CA VAL A 326 -12.76 1.87 -9.25
C VAL A 326 -12.04 0.57 -9.64
N ALA A 327 -10.72 0.62 -9.82
CA ALA A 327 -9.94 -0.56 -10.18
C ALA A 327 -10.02 -1.66 -9.13
N ARG A 328 -9.94 -1.30 -7.85
CA ARG A 328 -10.15 -2.24 -6.73
C ARG A 328 -11.54 -2.87 -6.79
N ALA A 329 -12.58 -2.07 -6.95
CA ALA A 329 -13.96 -2.52 -6.98
C ALA A 329 -14.23 -3.46 -8.17
N PHE A 330 -13.65 -3.21 -9.34
CA PHE A 330 -13.74 -4.13 -10.48
C PHE A 330 -13.02 -5.46 -10.23
N ARG A 331 -11.82 -5.43 -9.63
CA ARG A 331 -11.09 -6.67 -9.29
C ARG A 331 -11.83 -7.52 -8.25
N GLU A 332 -12.43 -6.87 -7.26
CA GLU A 332 -13.15 -7.56 -6.18
C GLU A 332 -14.55 -8.03 -6.60
N ASN A 333 -15.16 -7.44 -7.64
CA ASN A 333 -16.47 -7.84 -8.13
C ASN A 333 -16.38 -9.08 -9.05
N PRO A 334 -17.00 -10.23 -8.71
CA PRO A 334 -16.92 -11.46 -9.50
C PRO A 334 -17.48 -11.33 -10.93
N GLY A 335 -18.42 -10.40 -11.15
CA GLY A 335 -18.96 -10.11 -12.48
C GLY A 335 -17.97 -9.45 -13.42
N PHE A 336 -17.15 -8.57 -12.86
CA PHE A 336 -16.09 -7.88 -13.58
C PHE A 336 -14.86 -8.76 -13.74
N SER A 337 -14.34 -9.32 -12.64
CA SER A 337 -13.07 -10.06 -12.67
C SER A 337 -13.09 -11.34 -13.52
N LYS A 338 -14.28 -11.87 -13.84
CA LYS A 338 -14.48 -12.94 -14.83
C LYS A 338 -14.32 -12.50 -16.28
N ARG A 339 -14.60 -11.22 -16.57
CA ARG A 339 -14.59 -10.66 -17.94
C ARG A 339 -13.39 -9.76 -18.20
N PHE A 340 -12.84 -9.18 -17.13
CA PHE A 340 -11.80 -8.17 -17.21
C PHE A 340 -10.63 -8.49 -16.29
N SER A 341 -9.43 -8.21 -16.78
CA SER A 341 -8.23 -7.99 -15.97
C SER A 341 -8.03 -6.50 -15.84
N VAL A 342 -7.84 -5.96 -14.63
CA VAL A 342 -7.87 -4.50 -14.40
C VAL A 342 -6.57 -4.05 -13.73
N LYS A 343 -5.90 -3.08 -14.35
CA LYS A 343 -4.76 -2.35 -13.79
C LYS A 343 -5.11 -0.88 -13.57
N HIS A 344 -4.38 -0.22 -12.66
CA HIS A 344 -4.55 1.20 -12.36
C HIS A 344 -3.19 1.90 -12.39
N HIS A 345 -3.12 3.00 -13.13
CA HIS A 345 -2.02 3.94 -13.09
C HIS A 345 -2.48 5.25 -12.44
N PHE A 346 -1.65 5.75 -11.53
CA PHE A 346 -1.74 7.14 -11.11
C PHE A 346 -1.29 8.06 -12.24
N MET A 347 -1.78 9.29 -12.23
CA MET A 347 -1.45 10.30 -13.25
C MET A 347 0.02 10.70 -13.21
N GLU A 348 0.57 10.78 -12.00
CA GLU A 348 2.00 10.92 -11.76
C GLU A 348 2.60 9.51 -11.74
N LEU A 349 2.99 9.00 -12.92
CA LEU A 349 3.66 7.71 -13.03
C LEU A 349 5.17 7.90 -12.78
N PRO A 350 5.74 7.32 -11.71
CA PRO A 350 7.17 7.38 -11.44
C PRO A 350 8.00 6.85 -12.63
N PRO A 351 9.17 7.45 -12.93
CA PRO A 351 10.02 7.05 -14.05
C PRO A 351 10.35 5.55 -14.09
N ASN A 352 10.59 4.91 -12.93
CA ASN A 352 10.88 3.48 -12.86
C ASN A 352 9.71 2.58 -13.29
N LEU A 353 8.48 3.12 -13.37
CA LEU A 353 7.30 2.40 -13.86
C LEU A 353 7.01 2.67 -15.34
N HIS A 354 7.80 3.50 -16.03
CA HIS A 354 7.50 3.89 -17.42
C HIS A 354 7.55 2.72 -18.40
N GLU A 355 8.55 1.83 -18.28
CA GLU A 355 8.65 0.62 -19.12
C GLU A 355 7.44 -0.29 -18.93
N GLN A 356 7.08 -0.58 -17.68
CA GLN A 356 5.89 -1.38 -17.38
C GLN A 356 4.62 -0.67 -17.87
N GLY A 357 4.55 0.65 -17.72
CA GLY A 357 3.43 1.45 -18.17
C GLY A 357 3.23 1.39 -19.68
N ARG A 358 4.32 1.39 -20.46
CA ARG A 358 4.26 1.22 -21.93
C ARG A 358 3.72 -0.16 -22.30
N ARG A 359 4.23 -1.22 -21.69
CA ARG A 359 3.72 -2.58 -21.89
C ARG A 359 2.25 -2.70 -21.52
N ASP A 360 1.84 -2.07 -20.42
CA ASP A 360 0.44 -2.10 -19.99
C ASP A 360 -0.48 -1.37 -20.96
N ILE A 361 -0.03 -0.29 -21.61
CA ILE A 361 -0.76 0.40 -22.67
C ILE A 361 -0.82 -0.47 -23.93
N GLU A 362 0.32 -1.04 -24.37
CA GLU A 362 0.41 -1.91 -25.56
C GLU A 362 -0.46 -3.17 -25.42
N GLU A 363 -0.54 -3.74 -24.22
CA GLU A 363 -1.26 -4.98 -23.96
C GLU A 363 -2.75 -4.77 -23.62
N CYS A 364 -3.22 -3.55 -23.34
CA CYS A 364 -4.60 -3.36 -22.91
C CYS A 364 -5.60 -3.31 -24.07
N ASP A 365 -6.83 -3.74 -23.79
CA ASP A 365 -7.93 -3.75 -24.76
C ASP A 365 -8.84 -2.52 -24.65
N LEU A 366 -8.71 -1.76 -23.56
CA LEU A 366 -9.57 -0.61 -23.24
C LEU A 366 -8.92 0.28 -22.18
N LEU A 367 -8.93 1.59 -22.42
CA LEU A 367 -8.57 2.61 -21.44
C LEU A 367 -9.80 3.20 -20.75
N LEU A 368 -9.70 3.36 -19.44
CA LEU A 368 -10.62 4.18 -18.66
C LEU A 368 -9.87 5.40 -18.15
N ILE A 369 -10.26 6.60 -18.58
CA ILE A 369 -9.53 7.83 -18.27
C ILE A 369 -10.42 8.76 -17.47
N GLN A 370 -9.99 9.08 -16.25
CA GLN A 370 -10.69 10.08 -15.45
C GLN A 370 -10.68 11.42 -16.16
N ASP A 371 -11.79 12.16 -16.09
CA ASP A 371 -11.93 13.46 -16.72
C ASP A 371 -11.23 14.55 -15.89
N ILE A 372 -9.90 14.56 -15.99
CA ILE A 372 -8.98 15.44 -15.28
C ILE A 372 -7.94 16.02 -16.25
N LYS A 373 -7.40 17.20 -15.92
CA LYS A 373 -6.47 17.94 -16.80
C LYS A 373 -5.09 17.28 -16.84
N GLU A 374 -4.73 16.60 -15.77
CA GLU A 374 -3.47 15.89 -15.56
C GLU A 374 -3.26 14.81 -16.64
N TRP A 375 -4.32 14.37 -17.32
CA TRP A 375 -4.22 13.47 -18.47
C TRP A 375 -3.43 14.09 -19.64
N GLU A 376 -3.48 15.41 -19.80
CA GLU A 376 -2.69 16.13 -20.81
C GLU A 376 -1.19 16.09 -20.51
N ALA A 377 -0.82 15.92 -19.24
CA ALA A 377 0.57 15.87 -18.78
C ALA A 377 1.06 14.44 -18.48
N TYR A 378 0.26 13.41 -18.79
CA TYR A 378 0.63 12.03 -18.49
C TYR A 378 1.89 11.62 -19.30
N PRO A 379 2.97 11.14 -18.65
CA PRO A 379 4.27 10.94 -19.30
C PRO A 379 4.26 9.93 -20.45
N LEU A 380 3.30 8.99 -20.47
CA LEU A 380 3.19 7.99 -21.53
C LEU A 380 2.00 8.23 -22.46
N ARG A 381 1.41 9.43 -22.46
CA ARG A 381 0.25 9.74 -23.32
C ARG A 381 0.53 9.49 -24.79
N ALA A 382 1.73 9.85 -25.27
CA ALA A 382 2.13 9.66 -26.67
C ALA A 382 2.30 8.18 -27.07
N HIS A 383 2.31 7.26 -26.11
CA HIS A 383 2.35 5.81 -26.36
C HIS A 383 0.95 5.18 -26.46
N VAL A 384 -0.12 5.94 -26.21
CA VAL A 384 -1.50 5.45 -26.35
C VAL A 384 -1.84 5.38 -27.84
N PRO A 385 -2.17 4.19 -28.39
CA PRO A 385 -2.60 4.07 -29.77
C PRO A 385 -3.87 4.87 -30.04
N ASP A 386 -3.95 5.52 -31.20
CA ASP A 386 -5.10 6.36 -31.58
C ASP A 386 -6.40 5.55 -31.74
N ASP A 387 -6.29 4.25 -32.03
CA ASP A 387 -7.41 3.33 -32.21
C ASP A 387 -7.81 2.57 -30.95
N LEU A 388 -7.05 2.72 -29.85
CA LEU A 388 -7.33 2.04 -28.58
C LEU A 388 -8.63 2.57 -27.98
N PRO A 389 -9.65 1.71 -27.77
CA PRO A 389 -10.92 2.15 -27.19
C PRO A 389 -10.68 2.88 -25.86
N THR A 390 -11.31 4.03 -25.70
CA THR A 390 -11.15 4.89 -24.53
C THR A 390 -12.51 5.32 -24.00
N LEU A 391 -12.76 5.03 -22.72
CA LEU A 391 -13.93 5.48 -21.98
C LEU A 391 -13.52 6.55 -20.96
N ARG A 392 -14.04 7.77 -21.09
CA ARG A 392 -13.85 8.80 -20.06
C ARG A 392 -14.88 8.63 -18.95
N TYR A 393 -14.49 8.95 -17.72
CA TYR A 393 -15.39 8.92 -16.56
C TYR A 393 -15.15 10.13 -15.64
N PRO A 394 -16.14 10.58 -14.86
CA PRO A 394 -16.05 11.85 -14.17
C PRO A 394 -15.04 11.85 -13.01
N CYS A 395 -14.35 12.98 -12.83
CA CYS A 395 -13.67 13.32 -11.59
C CYS A 395 -14.63 14.00 -10.63
N VAL A 396 -15.08 13.26 -9.61
CA VAL A 396 -16.12 13.77 -8.72
C VAL A 396 -15.48 14.52 -7.55
N ARG A 397 -15.51 15.85 -7.60
CA ARG A 397 -15.00 16.74 -6.55
C ARG A 397 -16.08 17.72 -6.08
N PHE A 398 -15.90 18.33 -4.91
CA PHE A 398 -16.79 19.37 -4.40
C PHE A 398 -16.06 20.38 -3.52
N ALA A 399 -15.83 21.56 -4.07
CA ALA A 399 -15.01 22.60 -3.44
C ALA A 399 -15.75 23.43 -2.40
N SER A 400 -17.09 23.51 -2.47
CA SER A 400 -17.86 24.53 -1.72
C SER A 400 -17.65 24.48 -0.20
N LEU A 401 -17.36 23.29 0.36
CA LEU A 401 -17.17 23.11 1.81
C LEU A 401 -15.75 23.44 2.30
N TRP A 402 -14.77 23.50 1.39
CA TRP A 402 -13.36 23.74 1.71
C TRP A 402 -12.76 24.82 0.80
N PRO A 403 -13.27 26.07 0.86
CA PRO A 403 -12.84 27.15 -0.03
C PRO A 403 -11.37 27.54 0.13
N PHE A 404 -10.75 27.21 1.27
CA PHE A 404 -9.37 27.59 1.60
C PHE A 404 -8.34 26.50 1.30
N ASP A 405 -8.79 25.33 0.86
CA ASP A 405 -7.92 24.21 0.55
C ASP A 405 -7.11 24.46 -0.73
N ALA A 406 -5.86 23.99 -0.76
CA ALA A 406 -4.92 24.19 -1.85
C ALA A 406 -5.39 23.59 -3.20
N PHE A 407 -6.31 22.63 -3.22
CA PHE A 407 -6.91 22.15 -4.47
C PHE A 407 -7.94 23.13 -5.05
N ASN A 408 -8.43 24.07 -4.25
CA ASN A 408 -9.48 25.03 -4.60
C ASN A 408 -8.99 26.49 -4.66
N GLY A 409 -7.81 26.78 -4.10
CA GLY A 409 -7.29 28.13 -3.93
C GLY A 409 -5.77 28.19 -3.76
N PRO A 410 -5.23 29.26 -3.14
CA PRO A 410 -3.81 29.39 -2.85
C PRO A 410 -3.28 28.23 -2.00
N ASP A 411 -2.01 27.89 -2.20
CA ASP A 411 -1.35 26.74 -1.59
C ASP A 411 -0.52 27.10 -0.35
N ASP A 412 -0.44 26.22 0.64
CA ASP A 412 0.48 26.34 1.78
C ASP A 412 1.79 25.58 1.50
N ARG A 413 2.62 26.17 0.63
CA ARG A 413 3.89 25.55 0.22
C ARG A 413 4.82 25.25 1.40
N ILE A 414 4.81 26.09 2.44
CA ILE A 414 5.66 25.90 3.63
C ILE A 414 5.22 24.64 4.37
N ALA A 415 3.91 24.52 4.65
CA ALA A 415 3.34 23.35 5.29
C ALA A 415 3.62 22.08 4.47
N ARG A 416 3.32 22.11 3.16
CA ARG A 416 3.57 20.99 2.26
C ARG A 416 5.04 20.56 2.24
N ASN A 417 5.95 21.52 2.17
CA ASN A 417 7.38 21.27 2.10
C ASN A 417 7.95 20.72 3.41
N LYS A 418 7.42 21.17 4.56
CA LYS A 418 7.79 20.69 5.90
C LYS A 418 7.35 19.23 6.09
N ASP A 419 6.18 18.90 5.57
CA ASP A 419 5.53 17.62 5.82
C ASP A 419 5.85 16.52 4.83
N TYR A 420 6.23 16.90 3.60
CA TYR A 420 6.60 15.91 2.60
C TYR A 420 7.77 15.05 3.12
N PRO A 421 7.67 13.71 3.07
CA PRO A 421 6.63 12.88 2.42
C PRO A 421 5.59 12.25 3.37
N ASN A 422 5.61 12.57 4.66
CA ASN A 422 4.78 11.93 5.70
C ASN A 422 3.39 12.57 5.87
N PHE A 423 3.27 13.86 5.59
CA PHE A 423 2.01 14.61 5.58
C PHE A 423 1.17 14.45 6.85
N GLU A 424 1.59 15.06 7.97
CA GLU A 424 0.73 15.16 9.16
C GLU A 424 -0.67 15.66 8.77
N PHE A 425 -0.69 16.69 7.92
CA PHE A 425 -1.88 17.12 7.19
C PHE A 425 -1.74 16.81 5.69
N THR A 426 -2.80 16.25 5.12
CA THR A 426 -2.89 15.87 3.69
C THR A 426 -3.53 16.94 2.82
N TYR A 427 -4.16 17.93 3.46
CA TYR A 427 -4.87 19.04 2.84
C TYR A 427 -4.35 20.32 3.49
N PHE A 428 -4.01 21.30 2.66
CA PHE A 428 -3.26 22.48 3.03
C PHE A 428 -4.15 23.71 2.92
N ASP A 429 -4.18 24.53 3.98
CA ASP A 429 -5.06 25.69 4.05
C ASP A 429 -4.30 26.96 3.65
N GLY A 430 -4.63 27.48 2.46
CA GLY A 430 -4.01 28.69 1.90
C GLY A 430 -4.33 29.96 2.67
N LEU A 431 -5.46 30.02 3.38
CA LEU A 431 -5.80 31.17 4.23
C LEU A 431 -4.91 31.16 5.48
N LEU A 432 -4.70 30.01 6.11
CA LEU A 432 -3.75 29.88 7.21
C LEU A 432 -2.31 30.12 6.78
N ALA A 433 -1.94 29.74 5.55
CA ALA A 433 -0.63 30.05 4.99
C ALA A 433 -0.37 31.56 4.91
N ARG A 434 -1.39 32.33 4.53
CA ARG A 434 -1.35 33.80 4.52
C ARG A 434 -1.34 34.35 5.94
N LEU A 435 -2.27 33.92 6.79
CA LEU A 435 -2.40 34.41 8.16
C LEU A 435 -1.13 34.14 9.00
N ARG A 436 -0.37 33.08 8.70
CA ARG A 436 0.93 32.83 9.33
C ARG A 436 1.95 33.94 9.06
N LYS A 437 1.87 34.62 7.92
CA LYS A 437 2.73 35.76 7.60
C LYS A 437 2.23 37.04 8.25
N ASP A 438 0.92 37.23 8.27
CA ASP A 438 0.28 38.47 8.72
C ASP A 438 0.16 38.53 10.26
N ILE A 439 0.01 37.38 10.93
CA ILE A 439 -0.26 37.25 12.37
C ILE A 439 0.67 36.17 12.98
N PRO A 440 1.82 36.56 13.56
CA PRO A 440 2.77 35.63 14.16
C PRO A 440 2.19 34.89 15.38
N ASP A 441 1.42 35.58 16.22
CA ASP A 441 0.82 34.99 17.43
C ASP A 441 -0.21 33.89 17.09
N PRO A 442 0.00 32.63 17.54
CA PRO A 442 -0.87 31.50 17.18
C PRO A 442 -2.34 31.68 17.59
N ASP A 443 -2.61 32.28 18.75
CA ASP A 443 -3.97 32.44 19.27
C ASP A 443 -4.73 33.56 18.55
N ALA A 444 -4.09 34.71 18.31
CA ALA A 444 -4.63 35.78 17.48
C ALA A 444 -4.87 35.29 16.04
N ARG A 445 -3.96 34.47 15.49
CA ARG A 445 -4.10 33.86 14.17
C ARG A 445 -5.31 32.94 14.12
N PHE A 446 -5.49 32.09 15.13
CA PHE A 446 -6.66 31.22 15.23
C PHE A 446 -7.95 32.03 15.36
N ALA A 447 -7.98 33.09 16.18
CA ALA A 447 -9.14 33.97 16.32
C ALA A 447 -9.52 34.62 14.98
N ALA A 448 -8.55 35.19 14.25
CA ALA A 448 -8.78 35.77 12.93
C ALA A 448 -9.30 34.73 11.91
N TYR A 449 -8.77 33.50 11.93
CA TYR A 449 -9.24 32.41 11.09
C TYR A 449 -10.68 31.98 11.45
N ARG A 450 -10.96 31.72 12.74
CA ARG A 450 -12.29 31.36 13.26
C ARG A 450 -13.35 32.37 12.87
N ASP A 451 -13.01 33.65 13.03
CA ASP A 451 -13.93 34.74 12.80
C ASP A 451 -13.98 35.14 11.32
N LEU A 452 -13.11 34.57 10.46
CA LEU A 452 -12.94 34.96 9.06
C LEU A 452 -12.88 36.49 8.88
N ASP A 453 -12.37 37.20 9.89
CA ASP A 453 -12.23 38.67 9.90
C ASP A 453 -10.93 39.04 9.19
N VAL A 454 -10.88 38.69 7.90
CA VAL A 454 -9.68 38.83 7.08
C VAL A 454 -10.09 39.42 5.74
N LYS A 455 -9.40 40.48 5.32
CA LYS A 455 -9.67 41.14 4.04
C LYS A 455 -9.43 40.19 2.87
N GLY A 456 -10.40 40.08 1.96
CA GLY A 456 -10.28 39.31 0.72
C GLY A 456 -10.46 37.80 0.90
N VAL A 457 -11.14 37.36 1.96
CA VAL A 457 -11.59 35.97 2.10
C VAL A 457 -12.60 35.64 0.99
N ILE A 458 -12.47 34.44 0.42
CA ILE A 458 -13.38 33.94 -0.60
C ILE A 458 -14.79 33.82 -0.02
N ASP A 459 -15.77 34.42 -0.69
CA ASP A 459 -17.19 34.23 -0.36
C ASP A 459 -17.63 32.79 -0.72
N PRO A 460 -18.01 31.96 0.26
CA PRO A 460 -18.43 30.59 0.01
C PRO A 460 -19.67 30.48 -0.88
N ARG A 461 -20.61 31.44 -0.80
CA ARG A 461 -21.84 31.43 -1.61
C ARG A 461 -21.51 31.65 -3.09
N ARG A 462 -20.59 32.59 -3.36
CA ARG A 462 -20.07 32.83 -4.71
C ARG A 462 -19.32 31.61 -5.25
N LEU A 463 -18.44 30.99 -4.46
CA LEU A 463 -17.77 29.75 -4.87
C LEU A 463 -18.79 28.63 -5.17
N HIS A 464 -19.82 28.48 -4.34
CA HIS A 464 -20.86 27.48 -4.54
C HIS A 464 -21.62 27.66 -5.85
N THR A 465 -21.90 28.89 -6.27
CA THR A 465 -22.53 29.18 -7.57
C THR A 465 -21.70 28.66 -8.74
N PHE A 466 -20.36 28.73 -8.66
CA PHE A 466 -19.48 28.16 -9.68
C PHE A 466 -19.48 26.63 -9.64
N GLU A 467 -19.45 26.04 -8.44
CA GLU A 467 -19.49 24.59 -8.27
C GLU A 467 -20.81 23.98 -8.73
N GLU A 468 -21.94 24.66 -8.54
CA GLU A 468 -23.26 24.25 -9.05
C GLU A 468 -23.25 24.13 -10.57
N LYS A 469 -22.81 25.18 -11.27
CA LYS A 469 -22.66 25.16 -12.74
C LYS A 469 -21.74 24.03 -13.21
N ARG A 470 -20.62 23.83 -12.51
CA ARG A 470 -19.67 22.75 -12.84
C ARG A 470 -20.28 21.36 -12.65
N LEU A 471 -21.04 21.14 -11.57
CA LEU A 471 -21.68 19.85 -11.28
C LEU A 471 -22.82 19.54 -12.27
N LEU A 472 -23.58 20.55 -12.68
CA LEU A 472 -24.60 20.40 -13.73
C LEU A 472 -23.97 20.06 -15.08
N ALA A 473 -22.92 20.79 -15.49
CA ALA A 473 -22.17 20.48 -16.72
C ALA A 473 -21.52 19.09 -16.68
N MET A 474 -21.10 18.63 -15.50
CA MET A 474 -20.60 17.26 -15.32
C MET A 474 -21.71 16.22 -15.56
N ASP A 475 -22.94 16.45 -15.07
CA ASP A 475 -24.07 15.54 -15.30
C ASP A 475 -24.57 15.55 -16.75
N GLU A 476 -24.47 16.68 -17.45
CA GLU A 476 -24.71 16.76 -18.90
C GLU A 476 -23.70 15.89 -19.66
N LYS A 477 -22.42 15.94 -19.27
CA LYS A 477 -21.36 15.15 -19.89
C LYS A 477 -21.39 13.67 -19.49
N PHE A 478 -21.76 13.38 -18.25
CA PHE A 478 -21.80 12.04 -17.67
C PHE A 478 -23.17 11.82 -17.01
N PRO A 479 -24.17 11.27 -17.74
CA PRO A 479 -25.57 11.21 -17.30
C PRO A 479 -25.81 10.13 -16.22
N ALA A 480 -25.15 10.31 -15.08
CA ALA A 480 -25.20 9.47 -13.90
C ALA A 480 -25.91 10.16 -12.72
N GLY A 481 -26.23 11.45 -12.84
CA GLY A 481 -26.96 12.25 -11.84
C GLY A 481 -26.17 12.53 -10.57
N MET A 482 -24.84 12.46 -10.62
CA MET A 482 -23.98 12.64 -9.45
C MET A 482 -23.96 14.10 -9.01
N GLY A 483 -23.90 15.03 -9.95
CA GLY A 483 -23.97 16.47 -9.68
C GLY A 483 -25.27 16.86 -8.99
N ALA A 484 -26.41 16.44 -9.55
CA ALA A 484 -27.73 16.64 -8.99
C ALA A 484 -27.84 16.05 -7.58
N TYR A 485 -27.38 14.80 -7.39
CA TYR A 485 -27.36 14.17 -6.08
C TYR A 485 -26.55 14.96 -5.04
N ILE A 486 -25.37 15.47 -5.43
CA ILE A 486 -24.53 16.28 -4.55
C ILE A 486 -25.29 17.54 -4.13
N LEU A 487 -25.84 18.30 -5.09
CA LEU A 487 -26.53 19.56 -4.85
C LEU A 487 -27.78 19.40 -3.95
N GLU A 488 -28.51 18.29 -4.11
CA GLU A 488 -29.71 17.99 -3.31
C GLU A 488 -29.37 17.55 -1.86
N ASN A 489 -28.20 16.94 -1.65
CA ASN A 489 -27.89 16.23 -0.40
C ASN A 489 -26.81 16.90 0.46
N PHE A 490 -25.90 17.70 -0.10
CA PHE A 490 -24.70 18.16 0.64
C PHE A 490 -25.01 18.97 1.89
N ARG A 491 -26.15 19.68 1.93
CA ARG A 491 -26.59 20.45 3.11
C ARG A 491 -27.00 19.55 4.27
N ARG A 492 -27.69 18.44 3.97
CA ARG A 492 -28.30 17.53 4.97
C ARG A 492 -27.41 16.35 5.33
N LYS A 493 -26.51 15.95 4.43
CA LYS A 493 -25.67 14.75 4.56
C LYS A 493 -24.24 15.06 4.17
N ARG A 494 -23.30 14.41 4.86
CA ARG A 494 -21.88 14.41 4.49
C ARG A 494 -21.68 13.56 3.24
N VAL A 495 -21.79 14.20 2.07
CA VAL A 495 -21.59 13.55 0.77
C VAL A 495 -20.13 13.52 0.31
N PHE A 496 -19.26 14.31 0.95
CA PHE A 496 -17.81 14.28 0.80
C PHE A 496 -17.11 14.26 2.16
N TYR A 497 -15.93 13.66 2.22
CA TYR A 497 -15.03 13.66 3.37
C TYR A 497 -13.91 14.70 3.25
N THR A 498 -13.51 14.98 2.01
CA THR A 498 -12.54 16.02 1.62
C THR A 498 -12.99 16.60 0.28
N THR A 499 -12.29 17.61 -0.27
CA THR A 499 -12.63 18.19 -1.60
C THR A 499 -12.71 17.15 -2.72
N ALA A 500 -11.93 16.06 -2.64
CA ALA A 500 -11.80 15.04 -3.68
C ALA A 500 -12.22 13.63 -3.23
N HIS A 501 -12.67 13.44 -1.98
CA HIS A 501 -13.08 12.15 -1.44
C HIS A 501 -14.61 12.08 -1.27
N PRO A 502 -15.36 11.66 -2.29
CA PRO A 502 -16.80 11.43 -2.17
C PRO A 502 -17.10 10.26 -1.24
N ASN A 503 -18.32 10.20 -0.72
CA ASN A 503 -18.79 9.06 0.05
C ASN A 503 -19.11 7.84 -0.83
N GLY A 504 -19.34 6.69 -0.18
CA GLY A 504 -19.66 5.45 -0.87
C GLY A 504 -20.92 5.49 -1.76
N ALA A 505 -21.88 6.39 -1.49
CA ALA A 505 -23.10 6.51 -2.30
C ALA A 505 -22.78 7.08 -3.70
N ILE A 506 -22.00 8.16 -3.76
CA ILE A 506 -21.58 8.75 -5.04
C ILE A 506 -20.66 7.78 -5.80
N LEU A 507 -19.74 7.10 -5.10
CA LEU A 507 -18.91 6.08 -5.73
C LEU A 507 -19.76 4.92 -6.26
N GLY A 508 -20.83 4.53 -5.57
CA GLY A 508 -21.80 3.56 -6.09
C GLY A 508 -22.48 4.01 -7.39
N MET A 509 -22.82 5.30 -7.51
CA MET A 509 -23.36 5.88 -8.74
C MET A 509 -22.33 5.85 -9.88
N LEU A 510 -21.09 6.24 -9.60
CA LEU A 510 -19.98 6.16 -10.57
C LEU A 510 -19.79 4.74 -11.08
N MET A 511 -19.77 3.75 -10.18
CA MET A 511 -19.60 2.35 -10.57
C MET A 511 -20.76 1.81 -11.39
N LYS A 512 -22.01 2.20 -11.05
CA LYS A 512 -23.19 1.84 -11.84
C LYS A 512 -23.12 2.44 -13.24
N HIS A 513 -22.67 3.69 -13.37
CA HIS A 513 -22.46 4.33 -14.65
C HIS A 513 -21.40 3.59 -15.47
N LEU A 514 -20.21 3.38 -14.92
CA LEU A 514 -19.13 2.66 -15.61
C LEU A 514 -19.55 1.25 -16.03
N ALA A 515 -20.32 0.55 -15.22
CA ALA A 515 -20.78 -0.79 -15.57
C ALA A 515 -21.79 -0.81 -16.72
N LYS A 516 -22.65 0.20 -16.79
CA LYS A 516 -23.53 0.40 -17.93
C LYS A 516 -22.71 0.64 -19.20
N GLU A 517 -21.74 1.55 -19.16
CA GLU A 517 -20.87 1.85 -20.30
C GLU A 517 -20.04 0.64 -20.74
N LEU A 518 -19.61 -0.20 -19.80
CA LEU A 518 -18.87 -1.44 -20.09
C LEU A 518 -19.75 -2.64 -20.46
N GLY A 519 -21.08 -2.46 -20.56
CA GLY A 519 -22.01 -3.53 -20.90
C GLY A 519 -22.04 -4.68 -19.90
N VAL A 520 -21.84 -4.39 -18.61
CA VAL A 520 -21.89 -5.38 -17.52
C VAL A 520 -23.22 -5.23 -16.78
N ARG A 521 -24.13 -6.19 -17.00
CA ARG A 521 -25.46 -6.23 -16.38
C ARG A 521 -25.49 -6.95 -15.03
N GLN A 522 -24.44 -6.81 -14.20
CA GLN A 522 -24.43 -7.44 -12.88
C GLN A 522 -24.75 -6.44 -11.77
N PRO A 523 -25.60 -6.83 -10.80
CA PRO A 523 -25.83 -6.00 -9.63
C PRO A 523 -24.54 -5.91 -8.82
N PHE A 524 -24.11 -4.69 -8.51
CA PHE A 524 -23.00 -4.49 -7.61
C PHE A 524 -23.51 -4.48 -6.17
N TRP A 525 -23.08 -5.48 -5.42
CA TRP A 525 -23.21 -5.50 -3.98
C TRP A 525 -21.91 -4.93 -3.38
N PHE A 526 -21.91 -3.63 -3.09
CA PHE A 526 -20.76 -2.96 -2.49
C PHE A 526 -20.85 -2.99 -0.96
N SER A 527 -20.53 -4.10 -0.33
CA SER A 527 -20.50 -4.17 1.13
C SER A 527 -19.17 -3.62 1.69
N GLY A 528 -19.00 -2.30 1.80
CA GLY A 528 -17.94 -1.66 2.61
C GLY A 528 -16.72 -1.05 1.89
N PRO A 529 -16.14 -1.62 0.81
CA PRO A 529 -14.92 -1.09 0.19
C PRO A 529 -15.04 0.32 -0.38
N LEU A 530 -16.21 0.71 -0.90
CA LEU A 530 -16.36 2.01 -1.57
C LEU A 530 -16.32 3.18 -0.59
N ASP A 531 -16.65 2.98 0.68
CA ASP A 531 -16.61 4.06 1.68
C ASP A 531 -15.26 4.15 2.41
N SER A 532 -14.20 3.51 1.86
CA SER A 532 -12.89 3.47 2.52
C SER A 532 -12.22 4.84 2.64
N LEU A 533 -12.65 5.84 1.85
CA LEU A 533 -12.16 7.22 1.96
C LEU A 533 -12.63 7.94 3.22
N LYS A 534 -13.62 7.38 3.95
CA LYS A 534 -14.16 7.93 5.19
C LYS A 534 -13.13 8.07 6.31
N SER A 535 -12.01 7.35 6.24
CA SER A 535 -10.93 7.33 7.23
C SER A 535 -10.23 8.68 7.41
N LEU A 536 -10.38 9.59 6.43
CA LEU A 536 -9.82 10.93 6.45
C LEU A 536 -10.93 11.95 6.12
N GLN A 537 -11.25 12.79 7.10
CA GLN A 537 -12.29 13.80 6.99
C GLN A 537 -11.72 15.16 7.39
N ILE A 538 -11.73 16.12 6.48
CA ILE A 538 -11.24 17.48 6.78
C ILE A 538 -12.39 18.28 7.38
N PRO A 539 -12.21 18.88 8.59
CA PRO A 539 -13.25 19.68 9.20
C PRO A 539 -13.72 20.83 8.31
N VAL A 540 -15.05 21.01 8.20
CA VAL A 540 -15.65 22.15 7.50
C VAL A 540 -15.68 23.34 8.44
N HIS A 541 -15.25 24.50 7.94
CA HIS A 541 -15.24 25.74 8.73
C HIS A 541 -16.68 26.14 9.14
N PRO A 542 -16.98 26.42 10.42
CA PRO A 542 -18.35 26.70 10.89
C PRO A 542 -19.03 27.85 10.16
N LYS A 543 -18.31 28.94 9.88
CA LYS A 543 -18.83 30.06 9.07
C LYS A 543 -19.12 29.68 7.61
N VAL A 544 -18.35 28.77 7.01
CA VAL A 544 -18.62 28.25 5.66
C VAL A 544 -19.87 27.37 5.67
N ALA A 545 -19.99 26.49 6.67
CA ALA A 545 -21.17 25.66 6.88
C ALA A 545 -22.45 26.49 7.05
N SER A 546 -22.40 27.52 7.92
CA SER A 546 -23.51 28.46 8.12
C SER A 546 -23.85 29.24 6.83
N ALA A 547 -22.85 29.75 6.12
CA ALA A 547 -23.06 30.47 4.86
C ALA A 547 -23.69 29.61 3.75
N LEU A 548 -23.60 28.28 3.83
CA LEU A 548 -24.13 27.34 2.84
C LEU A 548 -25.33 26.53 3.35
N ASP A 549 -25.82 26.83 4.55
CA ASP A 549 -26.94 26.15 5.21
C ASP A 549 -26.69 24.63 5.41
N VAL A 550 -25.46 24.27 5.76
CA VAL A 550 -25.04 22.88 6.00
C VAL A 550 -25.33 22.49 7.46
N THR A 551 -26.18 21.48 7.67
CA THR A 551 -26.71 21.15 9.00
C THR A 551 -25.89 20.11 9.78
N TRP A 552 -25.03 19.35 9.09
CA TRP A 552 -24.21 18.30 9.72
C TRP A 552 -22.81 18.79 10.13
N ALA A 553 -22.44 20.01 9.74
CA ALA A 553 -21.16 20.63 10.04
C ALA A 553 -21.38 21.84 10.96
N GLY A 554 -20.57 21.95 12.01
CA GLY A 554 -20.61 23.02 13.00
C GLY A 554 -19.40 22.94 13.91
N ALA A 555 -19.29 23.85 14.88
CA ALA A 555 -18.16 23.90 15.80
C ALA A 555 -17.98 22.60 16.61
N ASP A 556 -19.10 21.98 17.03
CA ASP A 556 -19.11 20.74 17.80
C ASP A 556 -19.09 19.47 16.94
N ALA A 557 -19.12 19.60 15.62
CA ALA A 557 -19.11 18.44 14.72
C ALA A 557 -17.78 17.68 14.85
N ARG A 558 -17.87 16.35 14.89
CA ARG A 558 -16.70 15.46 14.95
C ARG A 558 -16.36 14.92 13.56
N TYR A 559 -15.07 14.91 13.27
CA TYR A 559 -14.49 14.45 12.01
C TYR A 559 -13.49 13.35 12.29
N LEU A 560 -13.49 12.30 11.47
CA LEU A 560 -12.54 11.20 11.56
C LEU A 560 -11.26 11.57 10.80
N VAL A 561 -10.19 11.90 11.52
CA VAL A 561 -8.88 12.22 10.96
C VAL A 561 -7.89 11.17 11.45
N ARG A 562 -7.31 10.40 10.53
CA ARG A 562 -6.29 9.37 10.86
C ARG A 562 -6.75 8.39 11.96
N GLY A 563 -8.05 8.07 12.00
CA GLY A 563 -8.64 7.16 12.98
C GLY A 563 -9.15 7.83 14.27
N GLU A 564 -8.86 9.11 14.48
CA GLU A 564 -9.29 9.87 15.66
C GLU A 564 -10.48 10.77 15.35
N LYS A 565 -11.37 10.96 16.33
CA LYS A 565 -12.49 11.90 16.21
C LYS A 565 -12.06 13.26 16.75
N VAL A 566 -11.84 14.22 15.85
CA VAL A 566 -11.43 15.59 16.19
C VAL A 566 -12.56 16.59 15.95
N ARG A 567 -12.59 17.69 16.71
CA ARG A 567 -13.45 18.85 16.40
C ARG A 567 -12.71 19.80 15.47
N TRP A 568 -13.46 20.74 14.89
CA TRP A 568 -12.91 21.75 13.99
C TRP A 568 -11.80 22.58 14.66
N GLU A 569 -12.04 23.10 15.87
CA GLU A 569 -11.06 23.92 16.60
C GLU A 569 -9.78 23.14 16.90
N ASP A 570 -9.91 21.93 17.46
CA ASP A 570 -8.76 21.08 17.82
C ASP A 570 -7.87 20.80 16.60
N TYR A 571 -8.47 20.54 15.44
CA TYR A 571 -7.75 20.30 14.18
C TYR A 571 -6.97 21.53 13.71
N PHE A 572 -7.61 22.70 13.63
CA PHE A 572 -6.97 23.90 13.09
C PHE A 572 -6.00 24.56 14.05
N ARG A 573 -6.20 24.43 15.37
CA ARG A 573 -5.18 24.79 16.36
C ARG A 573 -3.95 23.92 16.23
N LYS A 574 -4.13 22.60 16.04
CA LYS A 574 -3.01 21.69 15.75
C LYS A 574 -2.30 22.10 14.45
N TYR A 575 -3.02 22.44 13.39
CA TYR A 575 -2.43 22.92 12.13
C TYR A 575 -1.58 24.18 12.37
N ILE A 576 -2.14 25.18 13.06
CA ILE A 576 -1.45 26.44 13.38
C ILE A 576 -0.21 26.18 14.24
N SER A 577 -0.32 25.38 15.29
CA SER A 577 0.82 25.06 16.16
C SER A 577 1.90 24.27 15.41
N TYR A 578 1.50 23.34 14.54
CA TYR A 578 2.43 22.47 13.84
C TYR A 578 3.22 23.22 12.76
N TYR A 579 2.61 24.14 12.02
CA TYR A 579 3.27 24.89 10.93
C TYR A 579 3.66 26.32 11.28
N GLY A 580 3.31 26.77 12.49
CA GLY A 580 3.26 28.18 12.85
C GLY A 580 4.57 28.83 13.25
#